data_AF-A0A4U7BDC9-F1
#
_entry.id   AF-A0A4U7BDC9-F1
#
_cell.length_a   1.000
_cell.length_b   1.000
_cell.length_c   1.000
_cell.angle_alpha   90.00
_cell.angle_beta   90.00
_cell.angle_gamma   90.00
#
_symmetry.space_group_name_H-M   'P 1'
#
loop_
_entity.id
_entity.type
_entity.pdbx_description
1 polymer ?
#
loop_
_entity_poly.entity_id
_entity_poly.type
_entity_poly.pdbx_seq_one_letter_code
_entity_poly.pdbx_strand_id
1 'polypeptide(L)'
;MTLESTSKKLLKHFDAIGIANYEDIKQGGLYLMLESLTSINHHKDSASFSLIFSSHTFNKDKNSLISQIDELRLKLYEFDTTKKLLSSIESGFINSSLFAYRLKFNIEIFSKPEGDQDEKKSLF
;
A
#
# COMPACT_ATOMS: atom_id res chain seq x y z
N MET A 1 -11.99 4.01 -8.14
CA MET A 1 -11.98 2.76 -7.32
C MET A 1 -12.29 3.13 -5.88
N THR A 2 -13.08 2.34 -5.15
CA THR A 2 -13.31 2.54 -3.71
C THR A 2 -12.16 1.98 -2.89
N LEU A 3 -12.05 2.36 -1.61
CA LEU A 3 -11.01 1.87 -0.69
C LEU A 3 -10.93 0.34 -0.69
N GLU A 4 -12.06 -0.33 -0.47
CA GLU A 4 -12.13 -1.81 -0.44
C GLU A 4 -11.64 -2.43 -1.75
N SER A 5 -12.10 -1.92 -2.90
CA SER A 5 -11.70 -2.45 -4.20
C SER A 5 -10.20 -2.24 -4.48
N THR A 6 -9.65 -1.09 -4.07
CA THR A 6 -8.24 -0.77 -4.18
C THR A 6 -7.40 -1.68 -3.29
N SER A 7 -7.77 -1.85 -2.02
CA SER A 7 -7.07 -2.74 -1.09
C SER A 7 -7.02 -4.18 -1.59
N LYS A 8 -8.15 -4.73 -2.08
CA LYS A 8 -8.20 -6.09 -2.65
C LYS A 8 -7.31 -6.24 -3.87
N LYS A 9 -7.29 -5.24 -4.77
CA LYS A 9 -6.42 -5.24 -5.96
C LYS A 9 -4.95 -5.19 -5.58
N LEU A 10 -4.56 -4.34 -4.63
CA LEU A 10 -3.18 -4.24 -4.14
C LEU A 10 -2.70 -5.55 -3.52
N LEU A 11 -3.49 -6.15 -2.62
CA LEU A 11 -3.15 -7.43 -1.98
C LEU A 11 -2.89 -8.52 -3.03
N LYS A 12 -3.75 -8.62 -4.04
CA LYS A 12 -3.60 -9.58 -5.14
C LYS A 12 -2.39 -9.25 -6.03
N HIS A 13 -2.18 -7.99 -6.37
CA HIS A 13 -1.11 -7.53 -7.26
C HIS A 13 0.28 -7.82 -6.68
N PHE A 14 0.44 -7.59 -5.39
CA PHE A 14 1.70 -7.82 -4.69
C PHE A 14 1.85 -9.22 -4.12
N ASP A 15 0.77 -10.01 -4.06
CA ASP A 15 0.71 -11.26 -3.28
C ASP A 15 1.12 -11.02 -1.81
N ALA A 16 0.50 -9.99 -1.21
CA ALA A 16 0.83 -9.50 0.12
C ALA A 16 -0.23 -9.89 1.15
N ILE A 17 0.19 -10.01 2.42
CA ILE A 17 -0.71 -10.24 3.55
C ILE A 17 -1.23 -8.89 4.07
N GLY A 18 -2.55 -8.73 4.16
CA GLY A 18 -3.16 -7.55 4.75
C GLY A 18 -3.00 -7.53 6.27
N ILE A 19 -2.55 -6.40 6.82
CA ILE A 19 -2.41 -6.20 8.27
C ILE A 19 -3.07 -4.89 8.71
N ALA A 20 -3.50 -4.85 9.97
CA ALA A 20 -4.05 -3.64 10.56
C ALA A 20 -2.95 -2.73 11.09
N ASN A 21 -1.91 -3.32 11.69
CA ASN A 21 -0.84 -2.59 12.36
C ASN A 21 0.53 -3.23 12.14
N TYR A 22 1.58 -2.43 12.31
CA TYR A 22 2.97 -2.88 12.19
C TYR A 22 3.33 -4.00 13.18
N GLU A 23 2.69 -4.03 14.35
CA GLU A 23 2.89 -5.04 15.39
C GLU A 23 2.42 -6.44 14.96
N ASP A 24 1.57 -6.54 13.93
CA ASP A 24 1.05 -7.81 13.42
C ASP A 24 2.13 -8.62 12.66
N ILE A 25 3.26 -7.99 12.32
CA ILE A 25 4.35 -8.63 11.59
C ILE A 25 5.23 -9.45 12.54
N LYS A 26 5.11 -10.78 12.48
CA LYS A 26 5.85 -11.72 13.34
C LYS A 26 6.96 -12.49 12.62
N GLN A 27 6.97 -12.49 11.30
CA GLN A 27 7.91 -13.25 10.48
C GLN A 27 8.25 -12.49 9.18
N GLY A 28 9.32 -12.93 8.51
CA GLY A 28 9.66 -12.42 7.18
C GLY A 28 8.52 -12.67 6.18
N GLY A 29 8.30 -11.71 5.28
CA GLY A 29 7.19 -11.73 4.33
C GLY A 29 6.90 -10.35 3.73
N LEU A 30 5.87 -10.31 2.89
CA LEU A 30 5.38 -9.09 2.26
C LEU A 30 3.98 -8.76 2.79
N TYR A 31 3.82 -7.55 3.31
CA TYR A 31 2.58 -7.13 3.97
C TYR A 31 2.07 -5.81 3.38
N LEU A 32 0.76 -5.60 3.41
CA LEU A 32 0.12 -4.35 3.01
C LEU A 32 -0.68 -3.79 4.19
N MET A 33 -0.44 -2.53 4.49
CA MET A 33 -1.11 -1.80 5.57
C MET A 33 -1.70 -0.49 5.02
N LEU A 34 -2.94 -0.18 5.39
CA LEU A 34 -3.52 1.14 5.20
C LEU A 34 -3.01 2.05 6.33
N GLU A 35 -2.28 3.11 6.00
CA GLU A 35 -1.74 4.04 7.01
C GLU A 35 -2.73 5.15 7.35
N SER A 36 -3.38 5.71 6.34
CA SER A 36 -4.33 6.80 6.55
C SER A 36 -5.25 6.99 5.35
N LEU A 37 -6.32 7.73 5.59
CA LEU A 37 -7.24 8.20 4.57
C LEU A 37 -7.44 9.70 4.77
N THR A 38 -7.18 10.49 3.73
CA THR A 38 -7.31 11.95 3.77
C THR A 38 -8.23 12.44 2.67
N SER A 39 -9.20 13.29 3.00
CA SER A 39 -10.14 13.84 2.03
C SER A 39 -9.44 14.82 1.09
N ILE A 40 -9.59 14.62 -0.22
CA ILE A 40 -9.16 15.58 -1.25
C ILE A 40 -10.33 16.53 -1.54
N ASN A 41 -11.52 15.98 -1.74
CA ASN A 41 -12.77 16.72 -1.96
C ASN A 41 -13.98 15.82 -1.65
N HIS A 42 -15.21 16.32 -1.81
CA HIS A 42 -16.46 15.60 -1.53
C HIS A 42 -16.65 14.25 -2.25
N HIS A 43 -15.86 13.96 -3.28
CA HIS A 43 -15.97 12.75 -4.08
C HIS A 43 -14.72 11.86 -4.01
N LYS A 44 -13.59 12.37 -3.52
CA LYS A 44 -12.30 11.69 -3.60
C LYS A 44 -11.51 11.80 -2.31
N ASP A 45 -10.87 10.70 -1.97
CA ASP A 45 -9.90 10.59 -0.89
C ASP A 45 -8.54 10.17 -1.44
N SER A 46 -7.48 10.54 -0.72
CA SER A 46 -6.14 9.96 -0.86
C SER A 46 -5.97 8.88 0.20
N ALA A 47 -5.84 7.63 -0.25
CA ALA A 47 -5.54 6.49 0.60
C ALA A 47 -4.03 6.26 0.62
N SER A 48 -3.42 6.37 1.81
CA SER A 48 -2.00 6.13 2.03
C SER A 48 -1.77 4.68 2.45
N PHE A 49 -0.90 3.98 1.74
CA PHE A 49 -0.55 2.59 2.01
C PHE A 49 0.95 2.44 2.28
N SER A 50 1.27 1.42 3.06
CA SER A 50 2.62 0.91 3.25
C SER A 50 2.69 -0.53 2.75
N LEU A 51 3.54 -0.79 1.76
CA LEU A 51 3.97 -2.15 1.39
C LEU A 51 5.25 -2.46 2.16
N ILE A 52 5.19 -3.47 3.03
CA ILE A 52 6.20 -3.75 4.03
C ILE A 52 6.86 -5.08 3.68
N PHE A 53 8.11 -5.03 3.24
CA PHE A 53 8.95 -6.19 3.07
C PHE A 53 9.76 -6.44 4.34
N SER A 54 9.55 -7.59 4.97
CA SER A 54 10.23 -7.97 6.20
C SER A 54 11.11 -9.19 6.01
N SER A 55 12.29 -9.20 6.64
CA SER A 55 13.23 -10.31 6.58
C SER A 55 14.07 -10.42 7.85
N HIS A 56 14.48 -11.65 8.18
CA HIS A 56 15.33 -11.92 9.34
C HIS A 56 16.75 -11.39 9.12
N THR A 57 17.31 -10.77 10.15
CA THR A 57 18.59 -10.06 10.09
C THR A 57 19.80 -10.95 9.79
N PHE A 58 19.69 -12.27 10.02
CA PHE A 58 20.74 -13.26 9.79
C PHE A 58 20.99 -13.61 8.30
N ASN A 59 20.09 -13.26 7.37
CA ASN A 59 20.15 -13.66 5.95
C ASN A 59 20.77 -12.61 5.00
N LYS A 60 21.61 -11.68 5.48
CA LYS A 60 22.01 -10.50 4.68
C LYS A 60 23.06 -10.77 3.61
N ASP A 61 22.61 -11.22 2.44
CA ASP A 61 23.20 -10.73 1.18
C ASP A 61 22.57 -9.37 0.83
N LYS A 62 23.34 -8.30 0.99
CA LYS A 62 22.86 -6.92 0.75
C LYS A 62 22.39 -6.71 -0.70
N ASN A 63 22.97 -7.43 -1.66
CA ASN A 63 22.63 -7.29 -3.08
C ASN A 63 21.25 -7.88 -3.39
N SER A 64 20.91 -9.00 -2.76
CA SER A 64 19.59 -9.63 -2.86
C SER A 64 18.48 -8.72 -2.35
N LEU A 65 18.74 -8.02 -1.25
CA LEU A 65 17.76 -7.11 -0.67
C LEU A 65 17.47 -5.90 -1.56
N ILE A 66 18.51 -5.25 -2.10
CA ILE A 66 18.31 -4.09 -3.00
C ILE A 66 17.54 -4.51 -4.25
N SER A 67 17.84 -5.69 -4.79
CA SER A 67 17.12 -6.24 -5.95
C SER A 67 15.63 -6.43 -5.65
N GLN A 68 15.28 -6.98 -4.48
CA GLN A 68 13.88 -7.15 -4.07
C GLN A 68 13.16 -5.81 -3.90
N ILE A 69 13.81 -4.80 -3.33
CA ILE A 69 13.21 -3.46 -3.23
C ILE A 69 12.96 -2.87 -4.62
N ASP A 70 13.89 -3.07 -5.56
CA ASP A 70 13.72 -2.58 -6.93
C ASP A 70 12.58 -3.30 -7.67
N GLU A 71 12.45 -4.61 -7.49
CA GLU A 71 11.31 -5.39 -8.01
C GLU A 71 9.97 -4.87 -7.46
N LEU A 72 9.88 -4.56 -6.17
CA LEU A 72 8.66 -4.00 -5.58
C LEU A 72 8.36 -2.59 -6.09
N ARG A 73 9.39 -1.77 -6.34
CA ARG A 73 9.24 -0.45 -6.97
C ARG A 73 8.68 -0.58 -8.38
N LEU A 74 9.19 -1.52 -9.17
CA LEU A 74 8.71 -1.78 -10.52
C LEU A 74 7.25 -2.26 -10.50
N LYS A 75 6.90 -3.22 -9.64
CA LYS A 75 5.52 -3.68 -9.47
C LYS A 75 4.57 -2.56 -9.09
N LEU A 76 4.99 -1.61 -8.23
CA LEU A 76 4.17 -0.46 -7.88
C LEU A 76 3.96 0.49 -9.06
N TYR A 77 4.99 0.68 -9.90
CA TYR A 77 4.85 1.45 -11.14
C TYR A 77 3.89 0.74 -12.12
N GLU A 78 3.96 -0.59 -12.24
CA GLU A 78 3.06 -1.36 -13.10
C GLU A 78 1.60 -1.34 -12.64
N PHE A 79 1.35 -1.11 -11.35
CA PHE A 79 0.00 -0.98 -10.82
C PHE A 79 -0.72 0.27 -11.38
N ASP A 80 0.00 1.37 -11.56
CA ASP A 80 -0.48 2.58 -12.24
C ASP A 80 0.68 3.29 -12.95
N THR A 81 0.78 3.05 -14.26
CA THR A 81 1.85 3.62 -15.09
C THR A 81 1.63 5.09 -15.42
N THR A 82 0.46 5.65 -15.09
CA THR A 82 0.10 7.03 -15.44
C THR A 82 0.50 8.02 -14.34
N LYS A 83 0.71 7.55 -13.12
CA LYS A 83 0.99 8.39 -11.94
C LYS A 83 2.12 7.83 -11.11
N LYS A 84 2.98 8.72 -10.59
CA LYS A 84 3.97 8.34 -9.57
C LYS A 84 3.27 8.14 -8.23
N LEU A 85 3.07 6.89 -7.83
CA LEU A 85 2.44 6.54 -6.54
C LEU A 85 3.44 6.56 -5.37
N LEU A 86 4.67 6.12 -5.61
CA LEU A 86 5.70 5.98 -4.58
C LEU A 86 6.06 7.34 -3.98
N SER A 87 5.89 7.45 -2.66
CA SER A 87 6.17 8.65 -1.88
C SER A 87 7.51 8.55 -1.16
N SER A 88 7.78 7.44 -0.47
CA SER A 88 9.07 7.20 0.19
C SER A 88 9.37 5.71 0.36
N ILE A 89 10.64 5.40 0.66
CA ILE A 89 11.05 4.08 1.14
C ILE A 89 11.79 4.31 2.46
N GLU A 90 11.33 3.66 3.51
CA GLU A 90 11.89 3.77 4.86
C GLU A 90 12.32 2.39 5.35
N SER A 91 13.39 2.32 6.13
CA SER A 91 13.85 1.06 6.72
C SER A 91 13.85 1.12 8.24
N GLY A 92 13.56 0.02 8.90
CA GLY A 92 13.56 -0.05 10.36
C GLY A 92 13.53 -1.47 10.89
N PHE A 93 13.93 -1.62 12.15
CA PHE A 93 13.73 -2.88 12.86
C PHE A 93 12.26 -2.97 13.32
N ILE A 94 11.65 -4.14 13.11
CA ILE A 94 10.39 -4.51 13.77
C ILE A 94 10.71 -4.95 15.19
N ASN A 95 11.75 -5.78 15.33
CA ASN A 95 12.30 -6.22 16.61
C ASN A 95 13.80 -6.58 16.42
N SER A 96 14.43 -7.16 17.44
CA SER A 96 15.86 -7.49 17.42
C SER A 96 16.27 -8.48 16.32
N SER A 97 15.36 -9.34 15.85
CA SER A 97 15.65 -10.37 14.84
C SER A 97 15.02 -10.09 13.47
N LEU A 98 14.14 -9.09 13.38
CA LEU A 98 13.33 -8.83 12.21
C LEU A 98 13.48 -7.38 11.73
N PHE A 99 13.94 -7.22 10.50
CA PHE A 99 14.10 -5.94 9.83
C PHE A 99 13.04 -5.77 8.74
N ALA A 100 12.70 -4.53 8.40
CA ALA A 100 11.75 -4.23 7.35
C ALA A 100 12.12 -3.01 6.52
N TYR A 101 11.68 -3.03 5.27
CA TYR A 101 11.57 -1.89 4.38
C TYR A 101 10.10 -1.60 4.10
N ARG A 102 9.72 -0.33 4.16
CA ARG A 102 8.37 0.15 3.95
C ARG A 102 8.36 1.06 2.75
N LEU A 103 7.69 0.64 1.69
CA LEU A 103 7.40 1.46 0.52
C LEU A 103 6.07 2.17 0.79
N LYS A 104 6.12 3.47 1.04
CA LYS A 104 4.93 4.30 1.27
C LYS A 104 4.45 4.89 -0.05
N PHE A 105 3.15 4.78 -0.31
CA PHE A 105 2.54 5.28 -1.54
C PHE A 105 1.11 5.74 -1.31
N ASN A 106 0.62 6.59 -2.21
CA ASN A 106 -0.70 7.18 -2.13
C ASN A 106 -1.51 6.85 -3.40
N ILE A 107 -2.78 6.54 -3.23
CA ILE A 107 -3.71 6.28 -4.33
C ILE A 107 -4.97 7.12 -4.13
N GLU A 108 -5.35 7.86 -5.17
CA GLU A 108 -6.64 8.54 -5.22
C GLU A 108 -7.76 7.50 -5.40
N ILE A 109 -8.74 7.56 -4.51
CA ILE A 109 -9.92 6.70 -4.54
C ILE A 109 -11.20 7.55 -4.52
N PHE A 110 -12.31 6.96 -4.90
CA PHE A 110 -13.62 7.60 -4.72
C PHE A 110 -14.16 7.30 -3.32
N SER A 111 -14.67 8.32 -2.66
CA SER A 111 -15.26 8.24 -1.31
C SER A 111 -16.56 7.45 -1.28
N LYS A 112 -17.26 7.38 -2.42
CA LYS A 112 -18.43 6.54 -2.65
C LYS A 112 -18.27 5.74 -3.95
N PRO A 113 -18.86 4.55 -4.06
CA PRO A 113 -19.01 3.88 -5.34
C PRO A 113 -19.74 4.80 -6.33
N GLU A 114 -19.29 4.86 -7.59
CA GLU A 114 -20.04 5.53 -8.66
C GLU A 114 -21.36 4.77 -8.87
N GLY A 115 -22.44 5.27 -8.24
CA GLY A 115 -23.76 4.65 -8.21
C GLY A 115 -24.82 5.48 -7.45
N ASP A 116 -24.39 6.38 -6.55
CA ASP A 116 -25.30 7.20 -5.72
C ASP A 116 -25.48 8.65 -6.22
N GLN A 117 -25.28 8.94 -7.52
CA GLN A 117 -25.43 10.32 -8.04
C GLN A 117 -26.74 10.60 -8.79
N ASP A 118 -27.60 9.59 -9.01
CA ASP A 118 -28.86 9.76 -9.74
C ASP A 118 -30.09 10.15 -8.88
N GLU A 119 -29.98 10.23 -7.55
CA GLU A 119 -31.14 10.56 -6.69
C GLU A 119 -31.33 12.06 -6.37
N LYS A 120 -30.57 12.98 -6.98
CA LYS A 120 -30.78 14.43 -6.80
C LYS A 120 -31.09 15.19 -8.10
N LYS A 121 -31.88 14.59 -8.99
CA LYS A 121 -32.53 15.30 -10.11
C LYS A 121 -34.05 15.15 -10.17
N SER A 122 -34.69 14.65 -9.12
CA SER A 122 -36.15 14.71 -8.98
C SER A 122 -36.48 15.30 -7.62
N LEU A 123 -36.48 16.63 -7.52
CA LEU A 123 -37.33 17.44 -6.67
C LEU A 123 -36.97 18.91 -6.94
N PHE A 124 -37.99 19.67 -7.35
CA PHE A 124 -38.05 21.06 -7.79
C PHE A 124 -37.79 21.31 -9.28
#